data_AF-A0A3B5PP90-F1
#
_entry.id   AF-A0A3B5PP90-F1
#
_cell.length_a   1.000
_cell.length_b   1.000
_cell.length_c   1.000
_cell.angle_alpha   90.00
_cell.angle_beta   90.00
_cell.angle_gamma   90.00
#
_symmetry.space_group_name_H-M   'P 1'
#
loop_
_entity.id
_entity.type
_entity.pdbx_description
1 polymer ?
#
loop_
_entity_poly.entity_id
_entity_poly.type
_entity_poly.pdbx_seq_one_letter_code
_entity_poly.pdbx_strand_id
1 'polypeptide(L)'
;LFRGNPEASVRRSLETLCQELNMDEQTAAEAMDNFTAIWNTYSLEGEVVHWLACALYSACRKGSTPTVGKGLMEGNCVSLTRILRCAKLSLIQFFSKMRKWADMSNLSQDFRLRMDRLERNFEVSTVIFRKFEPIFRDMFVNPQGCEAPRQPRSRKHRRLPCHITDVFKFCWTLFVYTKGNFRMIGDDLVNSYHLLLCCLDLVFGNALLCANRKELINPSFRGQRAPPCVLEKLCELHDGLVVEAKGIKQHYFKPYIHKLFHKQTLFTEIKAINKEYEEYVLTAGDFDERVFLGADADEEIGTPRKFVQERFASQAAAQRDGQQVEKRGSLAPSTPLTGRVYLKEKDLLFTPVSAATQSVTRLQSMVAGLRMAPSENLLQIFRSCSRDPTDSILARVKALGQTFKEHYTNDSEDTPGSHIDFAESRWKLAEILYHKVLENVLVQETKRLQGRDMSVLLEQDIFHCSLMACCLEVVLFSYSSQRTFPWIISIFKLPPFYFFKVIEVFIRSEERLSRDMVKHLNAIEEQVLESRAWASDSALWSALEAAGGKVPTVEEVSSKLSFLLRTN
;
A
#
# COMPACT_ATOMS: atom_id res chain seq x y z
N LEU A 1 -33.73 -11.92 -42.54
CA LEU A 1 -33.07 -10.94 -41.65
C LEU A 1 -31.81 -11.58 -41.10
N PHE A 2 -30.66 -11.19 -41.64
CA PHE A 2 -29.34 -11.77 -41.40
C PHE A 2 -28.96 -11.73 -39.91
N ARG A 3 -28.91 -12.88 -39.24
CA ARG A 3 -28.05 -13.02 -38.05
C ARG A 3 -26.61 -13.02 -38.58
N GLY A 4 -25.91 -11.90 -38.43
CA GLY A 4 -24.48 -11.83 -38.76
C GLY A 4 -23.69 -12.88 -37.97
N ASN A 5 -22.66 -13.47 -38.60
CA ASN A 5 -21.75 -14.39 -37.92
C ASN A 5 -21.15 -13.69 -36.68
N PRO A 6 -21.38 -14.19 -35.45
CA PRO A 6 -20.87 -13.57 -34.22
C PRO A 6 -19.36 -13.34 -34.28
N GLU A 7 -18.62 -14.28 -34.85
CA GLU A 7 -17.17 -14.23 -35.02
C GLU A 7 -16.73 -13.07 -35.92
N ALA A 8 -17.49 -12.80 -37.00
CA ALA A 8 -17.25 -11.64 -37.86
C ALA A 8 -17.60 -10.30 -37.19
N SER A 9 -18.44 -10.31 -36.15
CA SER A 9 -18.72 -9.12 -35.34
C SER A 9 -17.61 -8.86 -34.31
N VAL A 10 -17.10 -9.93 -33.67
CA VAL A 10 -15.96 -9.88 -32.76
C VAL A 10 -14.72 -9.34 -33.49
N ARG A 11 -14.41 -9.91 -34.67
CA ARG A 11 -13.26 -9.51 -35.48
C ARG A 11 -13.31 -8.04 -35.88
N ARG A 12 -14.45 -7.55 -36.36
CA ARG A 12 -14.65 -6.12 -36.66
C ARG A 12 -14.48 -5.23 -35.42
N SER A 13 -14.91 -5.70 -34.25
CA SER A 13 -14.75 -4.94 -33.00
C SER A 13 -13.28 -4.81 -32.61
N LEU A 14 -12.50 -5.90 -32.74
CA LEU A 14 -11.06 -5.87 -32.52
C LEU A 14 -10.33 -5.01 -33.57
N GLU A 15 -10.68 -5.14 -34.85
CA GLU A 15 -10.11 -4.32 -35.92
C GLU A 15 -10.34 -2.81 -35.67
N THR A 16 -11.54 -2.44 -35.22
CA THR A 16 -11.86 -1.05 -34.83
C THR A 16 -10.98 -0.60 -33.67
N LEU A 17 -10.84 -1.42 -32.62
CA LEU A 17 -10.00 -1.13 -31.46
C LEU A 17 -8.52 -0.96 -31.86
N CYS A 18 -7.99 -1.86 -32.70
CA CYS A 18 -6.62 -1.81 -33.19
C CYS A 18 -6.37 -0.58 -34.07
N GLN A 19 -7.33 -0.18 -34.90
CA GLN A 19 -7.22 1.03 -35.73
C GLN A 19 -7.16 2.30 -34.86
N GLU A 20 -8.02 2.43 -33.84
CA GLU A 20 -8.00 3.60 -32.94
C GLU A 20 -6.69 3.70 -32.12
N LEU A 21 -6.10 2.55 -31.80
CA LEU A 21 -4.87 2.44 -31.02
C LEU A 21 -3.60 2.50 -31.87
N ASN A 22 -3.70 2.46 -33.21
CA ASN A 22 -2.59 2.27 -34.13
C ASN A 22 -1.76 1.01 -33.78
N MET A 23 -2.44 -0.10 -33.51
CA MET A 23 -1.79 -1.36 -33.13
C MET A 23 -1.14 -2.04 -34.33
N ASP A 24 -0.01 -2.72 -34.10
CA ASP A 24 0.63 -3.56 -35.11
C ASP A 24 -0.16 -4.84 -35.37
N GLU A 25 0.02 -5.40 -36.58
CA GLU A 25 -0.72 -6.59 -37.04
C GLU A 25 -0.38 -7.85 -36.23
N GLN A 26 0.86 -7.97 -35.76
CA GLN A 26 1.31 -9.13 -34.98
C GLN A 26 0.59 -9.20 -33.63
N THR A 27 0.53 -8.08 -32.90
CA THR A 27 -0.17 -7.99 -31.62
C THR A 27 -1.67 -8.17 -31.81
N ALA A 28 -2.26 -7.58 -32.85
CA ALA A 28 -3.67 -7.75 -33.16
C ALA A 28 -4.03 -9.22 -33.43
N ALA A 29 -3.19 -9.93 -34.18
CA ALA A 29 -3.35 -11.36 -34.44
C ALA A 29 -3.22 -12.19 -33.15
N GLU A 30 -2.19 -11.96 -32.34
CA GLU A 30 -2.01 -12.67 -31.06
C GLU A 30 -3.21 -12.45 -30.10
N ALA A 31 -3.70 -11.22 -30.00
CA ALA A 31 -4.87 -10.89 -29.20
C ALA A 31 -6.12 -11.64 -29.69
N MET A 32 -6.31 -11.74 -31.01
CA MET A 32 -7.44 -12.44 -31.61
C MET A 32 -7.37 -13.94 -31.41
N ASP A 33 -6.20 -14.54 -31.58
CA ASP A 33 -5.99 -15.98 -31.42
C ASP A 33 -6.22 -16.41 -29.98
N ASN A 34 -5.64 -15.66 -29.03
CA ASN A 34 -5.84 -15.90 -27.60
C ASN A 34 -7.32 -15.71 -27.22
N PHE A 35 -7.96 -14.65 -27.71
CA PHE A 35 -9.39 -14.44 -27.47
C PHE A 35 -10.26 -15.57 -28.00
N THR A 36 -10.01 -16.03 -29.22
CA THR A 36 -10.78 -17.11 -29.83
C THR A 36 -10.63 -18.41 -29.06
N ALA A 37 -9.41 -18.72 -28.60
CA ALA A 37 -9.15 -19.89 -27.75
C ALA A 37 -9.94 -19.85 -26.42
N ILE A 38 -9.94 -18.69 -25.75
CA ILE A 38 -10.70 -18.50 -24.50
C ILE A 38 -12.21 -18.53 -24.75
N TRP A 39 -12.69 -17.84 -25.79
CA TRP A 39 -14.10 -17.79 -26.16
C TRP A 39 -14.70 -19.16 -26.47
N ASN A 40 -13.91 -20.05 -27.08
CA ASN A 40 -14.34 -21.41 -27.39
C ASN A 40 -14.40 -22.33 -26.14
N THR A 41 -13.72 -21.95 -25.05
CA THR A 41 -13.60 -22.76 -23.84
C THR A 41 -14.46 -22.26 -22.69
N TYR A 42 -14.63 -20.94 -22.58
CA TYR A 42 -15.28 -20.27 -21.46
C TYR A 42 -16.45 -19.40 -21.92
N SER A 43 -17.49 -19.28 -21.08
CA SER A 43 -18.55 -18.31 -21.29
C SER A 43 -18.12 -16.94 -20.72
N LEU A 44 -18.00 -15.94 -21.60
CA LEU A 44 -17.55 -14.60 -21.22
C LEU A 44 -18.73 -13.67 -20.95
N GLU A 45 -18.95 -13.30 -19.69
CA GLU A 45 -20.04 -12.42 -19.28
C GLU A 45 -19.75 -10.92 -19.52
N GLY A 46 -20.78 -10.18 -19.94
CA GLY A 46 -20.73 -8.74 -20.21
C GLY A 46 -20.35 -8.39 -21.64
N GLU A 47 -19.85 -7.18 -21.86
CA GLU A 47 -19.50 -6.72 -23.22
C GLU A 47 -18.25 -7.40 -23.75
N VAL A 48 -18.34 -7.91 -24.99
CA VAL A 48 -17.24 -8.60 -25.69
C VAL A 48 -16.01 -7.70 -25.83
N VAL A 49 -16.20 -6.42 -26.13
CA VAL A 49 -15.10 -5.46 -26.31
C VAL A 49 -14.21 -5.32 -25.06
N HIS A 50 -14.77 -5.51 -23.86
CA HIS A 50 -14.01 -5.48 -22.61
C HIS A 50 -13.04 -6.66 -22.49
N TRP A 51 -13.44 -7.83 -22.98
CA TRP A 51 -12.59 -9.02 -23.01
C TRP A 51 -11.55 -8.94 -24.12
N LEU A 52 -11.90 -8.36 -25.28
CA LEU A 52 -10.94 -8.02 -26.32
C LEU A 52 -9.88 -7.03 -25.81
N ALA A 53 -10.26 -6.05 -24.99
CA ALA A 53 -9.31 -5.15 -24.34
C ALA A 53 -8.34 -5.87 -23.38
N CYS A 54 -8.81 -6.88 -22.63
CA CYS A 54 -7.96 -7.72 -21.78
C CYS A 54 -6.98 -8.56 -22.62
N ALA A 55 -7.48 -9.17 -23.70
CA ALA A 55 -6.67 -9.92 -24.65
C ALA A 55 -5.57 -9.05 -25.28
N LEU A 56 -5.96 -7.86 -25.75
CA LEU A 56 -5.08 -6.90 -26.38
C LEU A 56 -4.02 -6.39 -25.40
N TYR A 57 -4.42 -6.03 -24.17
CA TYR A 57 -3.47 -5.64 -23.13
C TYR A 57 -2.46 -6.76 -22.85
N SER A 58 -2.92 -8.02 -22.72
CA SER A 58 -2.03 -9.15 -22.50
C SER A 58 -1.05 -9.36 -23.66
N ALA A 59 -1.48 -9.23 -24.91
CA ALA A 59 -0.62 -9.35 -26.09
C ALA A 59 0.40 -8.20 -26.15
N CYS A 60 -0.04 -6.97 -25.90
CA CYS A 60 0.83 -5.79 -25.81
C CYS A 60 1.96 -5.94 -24.79
N ARG A 61 1.82 -6.79 -23.75
CA ARG A 61 2.87 -7.00 -22.74
C ARG A 61 3.80 -8.17 -23.04
N LYS A 62 3.54 -8.94 -24.10
CA LYS A 62 4.39 -10.04 -24.56
C LYS A 62 5.28 -9.62 -25.74
N GLY A 63 4.85 -8.62 -26.52
CA GLY A 63 5.61 -8.07 -27.65
C GLY A 63 6.75 -7.14 -27.27
N SER A 64 7.60 -6.78 -28.24
CA SER A 64 8.64 -5.76 -28.12
C SER A 64 8.69 -4.90 -29.39
N THR A 65 8.65 -3.58 -29.22
CA THR A 65 8.63 -2.61 -30.33
C THR A 65 9.97 -1.89 -30.47
N PRO A 66 10.56 -1.80 -31.67
CA PRO A 66 11.76 -0.99 -31.90
C PRO A 66 11.44 0.51 -31.83
N THR A 67 12.20 1.27 -31.04
CA THR A 67 12.06 2.72 -30.88
C THR A 67 13.24 3.48 -31.47
N VAL A 68 12.99 4.67 -32.02
CA VAL A 68 14.05 5.54 -32.56
C VAL A 68 14.88 6.10 -31.41
N GLY A 69 16.13 5.63 -31.28
CA GLY A 69 17.12 6.17 -30.34
C GLY A 69 17.22 5.50 -28.97
N LYS A 70 16.29 4.60 -28.59
CA LYS A 70 16.31 3.87 -27.30
C LYS A 70 16.33 2.33 -27.42
N GLY A 71 16.33 1.77 -28.63
CA GLY A 71 16.41 0.32 -28.86
C GLY A 71 15.05 -0.38 -28.82
N LEU A 72 15.03 -1.67 -28.46
CA LEU A 72 13.81 -2.46 -28.28
C LEU A 72 13.13 -2.09 -26.95
N MET A 73 11.87 -1.70 -27.01
CA MET A 73 11.04 -1.40 -25.83
C MET A 73 9.98 -2.48 -25.65
N GLU A 74 9.76 -2.94 -24.41
CA GLU A 74 8.71 -3.91 -24.12
C GLU A 74 7.33 -3.30 -24.40
N GLY A 75 6.53 -4.02 -25.18
CA GLY A 75 5.20 -3.63 -25.63
C GLY A 75 5.14 -2.60 -26.76
N ASN A 76 3.93 -2.05 -26.98
CA ASN A 76 3.57 -1.37 -28.23
C ASN A 76 3.38 0.14 -28.11
N CYS A 77 3.97 0.76 -27.08
CA CYS A 77 3.83 2.20 -26.83
C CYS A 77 2.37 2.66 -26.70
N VAL A 78 1.49 1.81 -26.13
CA VAL A 78 0.09 2.14 -25.83
C VAL A 78 -0.11 2.01 -24.33
N SER A 79 -0.63 3.06 -23.69
CA SER A 79 -0.97 3.03 -22.26
C SER A 79 -2.25 2.25 -22.00
N LEU A 80 -2.35 1.66 -20.80
CA LEU A 80 -3.58 0.98 -20.37
C LEU A 80 -4.80 1.91 -20.48
N THR A 81 -4.69 3.15 -20.02
CA THR A 81 -5.78 4.13 -20.06
C THR A 81 -6.30 4.37 -21.48
N ARG A 82 -5.44 4.33 -22.50
CA ARG A 82 -5.86 4.52 -23.89
C ARG A 82 -6.67 3.32 -24.40
N ILE A 83 -6.22 2.09 -24.11
CA ILE A 83 -6.95 0.85 -24.44
C ILE A 83 -8.35 0.88 -23.80
N LEU A 84 -8.38 1.22 -22.51
CA LEU A 84 -9.61 1.25 -21.72
C LEU A 84 -10.60 2.30 -22.22
N ARG A 85 -10.14 3.49 -22.60
CA ARG A 85 -10.99 4.55 -23.17
C ARG A 85 -11.63 4.12 -24.49
N CYS A 86 -10.87 3.51 -25.41
CA CYS A 86 -11.41 2.99 -26.67
C CYS A 86 -12.44 1.87 -26.44
N ALA A 87 -12.22 1.03 -25.42
CA ALA A 87 -13.14 -0.04 -25.06
C ALA A 87 -14.31 0.40 -24.15
N LYS A 88 -14.35 1.67 -23.70
CA LYS A 88 -15.28 2.19 -22.67
C LYS A 88 -15.31 1.34 -21.39
N LEU A 89 -14.16 0.77 -21.04
CA LEU A 89 -13.98 -0.09 -19.88
C LEU A 89 -13.34 0.74 -18.75
N SER A 90 -13.98 0.81 -17.58
CA SER A 90 -13.35 1.50 -16.44
C SER A 90 -12.16 0.72 -15.85
N LEU A 91 -11.22 1.41 -15.21
CA LEU A 91 -10.07 0.79 -14.53
C LEU A 91 -10.49 -0.27 -13.51
N ILE A 92 -11.51 -0.01 -12.70
CA ILE A 92 -12.01 -0.98 -11.70
C ILE A 92 -12.56 -2.25 -12.39
N GLN A 93 -13.34 -2.08 -13.46
CA GLN A 93 -13.85 -3.23 -14.21
C GLN A 93 -12.73 -3.99 -14.91
N PHE A 94 -11.70 -3.29 -15.41
CA PHE A 94 -10.53 -3.90 -16.01
C PHE A 94 -9.81 -4.82 -15.04
N PHE A 95 -9.46 -4.39 -13.83
CA PHE A 95 -8.77 -5.27 -12.88
C PHE A 95 -9.57 -6.54 -12.55
N SER A 96 -10.89 -6.41 -12.36
CA SER A 96 -11.77 -7.57 -12.15
C SER A 96 -11.76 -8.55 -13.34
N LYS A 97 -11.85 -8.04 -14.57
CA LYS A 97 -11.86 -8.87 -15.79
C LYS A 97 -10.48 -9.44 -16.09
N MET A 98 -9.42 -8.66 -15.90
CA MET A 98 -8.05 -9.06 -16.19
C MET A 98 -7.57 -10.18 -15.26
N ARG A 99 -8.01 -10.19 -13.99
CA ARG A 99 -7.77 -11.30 -13.06
C ARG A 99 -8.37 -12.61 -13.58
N LYS A 100 -9.64 -12.58 -13.99
CA LYS A 100 -10.31 -13.72 -14.63
C LYS A 100 -9.63 -14.13 -15.94
N TRP A 101 -9.22 -13.15 -16.75
CA TRP A 101 -8.51 -13.40 -18.00
C TRP A 101 -7.17 -14.10 -17.77
N ALA A 102 -6.40 -13.65 -16.77
CA ALA A 102 -5.13 -14.25 -16.40
C ALA A 102 -5.28 -15.72 -15.98
N ASP A 103 -6.37 -16.04 -15.28
CA ASP A 103 -6.74 -17.42 -14.91
C ASP A 103 -7.10 -18.26 -16.13
N MET A 104 -8.02 -17.76 -16.98
CA MET A 104 -8.49 -18.50 -18.16
C MET A 104 -7.39 -18.74 -19.19
N SER A 105 -6.49 -17.76 -19.39
CA SER A 105 -5.39 -17.81 -20.37
C SER A 105 -4.06 -18.29 -19.79
N ASN A 106 -4.05 -18.73 -18.53
CA ASN A 106 -2.88 -19.25 -17.83
C ASN A 106 -1.64 -18.34 -17.96
N LEU A 107 -1.83 -17.04 -17.71
CA LEU A 107 -0.72 -16.08 -17.77
C LEU A 107 0.32 -16.38 -16.68
N SER A 108 1.58 -16.06 -17.00
CA SER A 108 2.73 -16.31 -16.13
C SER A 108 2.62 -15.63 -14.77
N GLN A 109 3.31 -16.17 -13.77
CA GLN A 109 3.36 -15.59 -12.44
C GLN A 109 3.93 -14.16 -12.46
N ASP A 110 4.95 -13.89 -13.28
CA ASP A 110 5.48 -12.54 -13.47
C ASP A 110 4.42 -11.54 -13.97
N PHE A 111 3.58 -11.94 -14.93
CA PHE A 111 2.50 -11.09 -15.42
C PHE A 111 1.48 -10.80 -14.30
N ARG A 112 1.12 -11.81 -13.52
CA ARG A 112 0.19 -11.68 -12.38
C ARG A 112 0.71 -10.69 -11.34
N LEU A 113 1.99 -10.80 -10.99
CA LEU A 113 2.66 -9.87 -10.07
C LEU A 113 2.69 -8.44 -10.62
N ARG A 114 2.94 -8.27 -11.92
CA ARG A 114 2.85 -6.96 -12.58
C ARG A 114 1.44 -6.38 -12.50
N MET A 115 0.40 -7.21 -12.68
CA MET A 115 -0.99 -6.79 -12.57
C MET A 115 -1.36 -6.39 -11.14
N ASP A 116 -0.96 -7.16 -10.13
CA ASP A 116 -1.22 -6.83 -8.73
C ASP A 116 -0.49 -5.54 -8.31
N ARG A 117 0.74 -5.31 -8.81
CA ARG A 117 1.46 -4.03 -8.62
C ARG A 117 0.72 -2.86 -9.26
N LEU A 118 0.17 -3.05 -10.46
CA LEU A 118 -0.59 -2.02 -11.18
C LEU A 118 -1.90 -1.66 -10.45
N GLU A 119 -2.63 -2.66 -9.97
CA GLU A 119 -3.87 -2.48 -9.20
C GLU A 119 -3.59 -1.74 -7.89
N ARG A 120 -2.54 -2.13 -7.17
CA ARG A 120 -2.15 -1.45 -5.93
C ARG A 120 -1.71 -0.01 -6.16
N ASN A 121 -0.96 0.26 -7.24
CA ASN A 121 -0.60 1.62 -7.63
C ASN A 121 -1.85 2.48 -7.88
N PHE A 122 -2.85 1.91 -8.54
CA PHE A 122 -4.14 2.54 -8.75
C PHE A 122 -4.90 2.83 -7.45
N GLU A 123 -4.93 1.88 -6.51
CA GLU A 123 -5.55 2.07 -5.19
C GLU A 123 -4.88 3.21 -4.41
N VAL A 124 -3.54 3.22 -4.34
CA VAL A 124 -2.78 4.26 -3.66
C VAL A 124 -3.07 5.61 -4.30
N SER A 125 -2.94 5.75 -5.63
CA SER A 125 -3.18 7.03 -6.32
C SER A 125 -4.62 7.52 -6.15
N THR A 126 -5.60 6.61 -6.16
CA THR A 126 -7.01 6.96 -5.91
C THR A 126 -7.20 7.57 -4.53
N VAL A 127 -6.60 6.96 -3.50
CA VAL A 127 -6.68 7.47 -2.13
C VAL A 127 -5.94 8.80 -1.98
N ILE A 128 -4.74 8.92 -2.56
CA ILE A 128 -3.93 10.14 -2.50
C ILE A 128 -4.63 11.30 -3.23
N PHE A 129 -5.21 11.07 -4.41
CA PHE A 129 -5.95 12.09 -5.15
C PHE A 129 -7.16 12.62 -4.35
N ARG A 130 -7.86 11.73 -3.64
CA ARG A 130 -8.98 12.13 -2.76
C ARG A 130 -8.54 13.03 -1.59
N LYS A 131 -7.32 12.87 -1.07
CA LYS A 131 -6.75 13.81 -0.07
C LYS A 131 -6.19 15.06 -0.73
N PHE A 132 -5.63 14.97 -1.94
CA PHE A 132 -5.09 16.11 -2.68
C PHE A 132 -6.13 17.22 -2.90
N GLU A 133 -7.33 16.90 -3.36
CA GLU A 133 -8.38 17.90 -3.63
C GLU A 133 -8.70 18.84 -2.44
N PRO A 134 -9.07 18.33 -1.24
CA PRO A 134 -9.39 19.19 -0.10
C PRO A 134 -8.15 19.94 0.42
N ILE A 135 -6.95 19.33 0.42
CA ILE A 135 -5.73 20.02 0.85
C ILE A 135 -5.41 21.18 -0.10
N PHE A 136 -5.52 20.95 -1.41
CA PHE A 136 -5.29 21.99 -2.39
C PHE A 136 -6.28 23.16 -2.23
N ARG A 137 -7.57 22.87 -1.99
CA ARG A 137 -8.60 23.90 -1.75
C ARG A 137 -8.41 24.65 -0.43
N ASP A 138 -7.80 24.02 0.57
CA ASP A 138 -7.42 24.71 1.81
C ASP A 138 -6.28 25.71 1.55
N MET A 139 -5.31 25.34 0.71
CA MET A 139 -4.11 26.14 0.44
C MET A 139 -4.31 27.25 -0.62
N PHE A 140 -5.13 27.01 -1.64
CA PHE A 140 -5.28 27.88 -2.80
C PHE A 140 -6.74 28.30 -3.02
N VAL A 141 -6.96 29.41 -3.74
CA VAL A 141 -8.30 29.93 -4.04
C VAL A 141 -9.13 28.88 -4.79
N ASN A 142 -10.43 28.78 -4.49
CA ASN A 142 -11.30 27.79 -5.15
C ASN A 142 -11.41 28.06 -6.67
N PRO A 143 -11.10 27.07 -7.54
CA PRO A 143 -11.25 27.20 -8.99
C PRO A 143 -12.67 27.52 -9.46
N GLN A 144 -13.70 27.23 -8.64
CA GLN A 144 -15.11 27.40 -9.01
C GLN A 144 -15.62 28.85 -8.96
N GLY A 145 -14.80 29.82 -8.51
CA GLY A 145 -15.17 31.24 -8.41
C GLY A 145 -14.53 32.16 -9.45
N CYS A 146 -13.60 31.67 -10.27
CA CYS A 146 -12.92 32.47 -11.30
C CYS A 146 -13.24 31.86 -12.68
N GLU A 147 -14.00 32.58 -13.52
CA GLU A 147 -14.11 32.22 -14.93
C GLU A 147 -12.70 32.21 -15.55
N ALA A 148 -12.37 31.13 -16.28
CA ALA A 148 -11.11 31.07 -17.02
C ALA A 148 -11.02 32.30 -17.95
N PRO A 149 -9.86 33.00 -17.99
CA PRO A 149 -9.75 34.20 -18.81
C PRO A 149 -10.08 33.86 -20.27
N ARG A 150 -11.11 34.54 -20.83
CA ARG A 150 -11.47 34.40 -22.25
C ARG A 150 -10.23 34.64 -23.09
N GLN A 151 -9.91 33.73 -24.01
CA GLN A 151 -8.73 33.87 -24.86
C GLN A 151 -8.81 35.19 -25.66
N PRO A 152 -7.83 36.09 -25.53
CA PRO A 152 -7.83 37.31 -26.32
C PRO A 152 -7.55 36.98 -27.79
N ARG A 153 -8.42 37.43 -28.70
CA ARG A 153 -8.29 37.30 -30.16
C ARG A 153 -7.12 38.11 -30.78
N SER A 154 -6.05 38.40 -30.03
CA SER A 154 -4.97 39.31 -30.44
C SER A 154 -3.62 38.59 -30.59
N ARG A 155 -2.97 38.79 -31.74
CA ARG A 155 -1.65 38.24 -32.13
C ARG A 155 -0.43 38.81 -31.38
N LYS A 156 -0.58 39.38 -30.18
CA LYS A 156 0.57 39.73 -29.33
C LYS A 156 0.79 38.64 -28.29
N HIS A 157 1.96 38.02 -28.35
CA HIS A 157 2.47 36.93 -27.49
C HIS A 157 2.60 37.38 -26.01
N ARG A 158 1.50 37.72 -25.34
CA ARG A 158 1.49 37.89 -23.88
C ARG A 158 1.28 36.49 -23.28
N ARG A 159 2.29 35.95 -22.59
CA ARG A 159 2.14 34.70 -21.82
C ARG A 159 0.91 34.86 -20.91
N LEU A 160 -0.11 34.01 -21.07
CA LEU A 160 -1.31 34.08 -20.25
C LEU A 160 -0.93 33.91 -18.76
N PRO A 161 -1.60 34.62 -17.84
CA PRO A 161 -1.43 34.35 -16.42
C PRO A 161 -1.81 32.89 -16.12
N CYS A 162 -0.93 32.14 -15.45
CA CYS A 162 -1.23 30.82 -14.89
C CYS A 162 -2.52 30.87 -14.07
N HIS A 163 -3.51 30.08 -14.47
CA HIS A 163 -4.79 29.98 -13.78
C HIS A 163 -4.69 28.95 -12.66
N ILE A 164 -5.56 29.05 -11.65
CA ILE A 164 -5.53 28.12 -10.52
C ILE A 164 -5.74 26.65 -10.95
N THR A 165 -6.53 26.42 -12.00
CA THR A 165 -6.68 25.09 -12.62
C THR A 165 -5.37 24.55 -13.17
N ASP A 166 -4.49 25.41 -13.70
CA ASP A 166 -3.18 24.99 -14.19
C ASP A 166 -2.26 24.61 -13.03
N VAL A 167 -2.34 25.32 -11.90
CA VAL A 167 -1.62 24.99 -10.66
C VAL A 167 -2.09 23.66 -10.09
N PHE A 168 -3.40 23.41 -10.09
CA PHE A 168 -3.99 22.14 -9.65
C PHE A 168 -3.47 20.97 -10.48
N LYS A 169 -3.56 21.08 -11.81
CA LYS A 169 -3.03 20.07 -12.74
C LYS A 169 -1.53 19.89 -12.58
N PHE A 170 -0.78 20.99 -12.50
CA PHE A 170 0.67 20.96 -12.32
C PHE A 170 1.08 20.27 -11.03
N CYS A 171 0.42 20.56 -9.91
CA CYS A 171 0.77 19.96 -8.62
C CYS A 171 0.56 18.44 -8.64
N TRP A 172 -0.55 17.97 -9.24
CA TRP A 172 -0.78 16.53 -9.41
C TRP A 172 0.24 15.91 -10.37
N THR A 173 0.50 16.53 -11.52
CA THR A 173 1.50 16.06 -12.48
C THR A 173 2.90 15.98 -11.86
N LEU A 174 3.29 16.99 -11.07
CA LEU A 174 4.56 17.00 -10.35
C LEU A 174 4.64 15.84 -9.36
N PHE A 175 3.54 15.59 -8.63
CA PHE A 175 3.45 14.47 -7.70
C PHE A 175 3.62 13.13 -8.43
N VAL A 176 2.81 12.83 -9.44
CA VAL A 176 2.87 11.52 -10.14
C VAL A 176 4.20 11.31 -10.86
N TYR A 177 4.78 12.38 -11.41
CA TYR A 177 6.11 12.33 -12.02
C TYR A 177 7.21 12.06 -10.99
N THR A 178 7.18 12.75 -9.84
CA THR A 178 8.16 12.51 -8.78
C THR A 178 7.98 11.11 -8.18
N LYS A 179 6.74 10.70 -7.96
CA LYS A 179 6.35 9.37 -7.49
C LYS A 179 6.90 8.26 -8.39
N GLY A 180 6.73 8.38 -9.72
CA GLY A 180 7.23 7.41 -10.69
C GLY A 180 8.77 7.25 -10.68
N ASN A 181 9.50 8.27 -10.22
CA ASN A 181 10.96 8.21 -10.06
C ASN A 181 11.40 7.56 -8.74
N PHE A 182 10.47 7.40 -7.78
CA PHE A 182 10.72 6.81 -6.47
C PHE A 182 9.69 5.73 -6.17
N ARG A 183 9.75 4.59 -6.88
CA ARG A 183 8.84 3.46 -6.64
C ARG A 183 8.74 3.09 -5.16
N MET A 184 9.86 3.09 -4.44
CA MET A 184 9.94 2.78 -3.00
C MET A 184 9.11 3.72 -2.11
N ILE A 185 8.89 4.96 -2.55
CA ILE A 185 8.08 5.96 -1.86
C ILE A 185 6.64 5.91 -2.38
N GLY A 186 6.46 5.77 -3.69
CA GLY A 186 5.16 5.81 -4.35
C GLY A 186 4.23 4.66 -4.00
N ASP A 187 4.81 3.51 -3.67
CA ASP A 187 4.14 2.25 -3.38
C ASP A 187 3.64 2.12 -1.93
N ASP A 188 4.25 2.86 -1.00
CA ASP A 188 3.84 2.94 0.41
C ASP A 188 2.86 4.11 0.57
N LEU A 189 1.65 3.83 1.03
CA LEU A 189 0.57 4.84 1.10
C LEU A 189 0.98 6.05 1.95
N VAL A 190 1.68 5.82 3.06
CA VAL A 190 2.08 6.86 4.01
C VAL A 190 3.19 7.73 3.42
N ASN A 191 4.24 7.10 2.89
CA ASN A 191 5.36 7.79 2.24
C ASN A 191 4.91 8.56 0.99
N SER A 192 4.05 7.96 0.17
CA SER A 192 3.45 8.59 -1.02
C SER A 192 2.61 9.81 -0.64
N TYR A 193 1.87 9.74 0.48
CA TYR A 193 1.15 10.88 1.03
C TYR A 193 2.08 12.01 1.46
N HIS A 194 3.15 11.71 2.19
CA HIS A 194 4.11 12.75 2.58
C HIS A 194 4.86 13.35 1.38
N LEU A 195 5.11 12.56 0.32
CA LEU A 195 5.64 13.06 -0.94
C LEU A 195 4.67 14.07 -1.58
N LEU A 196 3.37 13.80 -1.59
CA LEU A 196 2.35 14.76 -2.03
C LEU A 196 2.43 16.06 -1.22
N LEU A 197 2.56 15.98 0.11
CA LEU A 197 2.71 17.17 0.97
C LEU A 197 3.97 17.96 0.63
N CYS A 198 5.07 17.29 0.25
CA CYS A 198 6.29 17.95 -0.23
C CYS A 198 6.09 18.69 -1.56
N CYS A 199 5.34 18.09 -2.49
CA CYS A 199 4.97 18.74 -3.75
C CYS A 199 4.11 19.99 -3.50
N LEU A 200 3.10 19.88 -2.65
CA LEU A 200 2.23 21.00 -2.26
C LEU A 200 3.01 22.13 -1.59
N ASP A 201 3.92 21.80 -0.67
CA ASP A 201 4.80 22.75 0.00
C ASP A 201 5.69 23.51 -1.00
N LEU A 202 6.26 22.82 -2.00
CA LEU A 202 7.05 23.46 -3.06
C LEU A 202 6.21 24.41 -3.91
N VAL A 203 5.03 23.97 -4.36
CA VAL A 203 4.13 24.79 -5.18
C VAL A 203 3.66 26.02 -4.42
N PHE A 204 3.30 25.85 -3.14
CA PHE A 204 2.88 26.94 -2.26
C PHE A 204 4.01 27.94 -2.00
N GLY A 205 5.21 27.45 -1.67
CA GLY A 205 6.38 28.30 -1.45
C GLY A 205 6.70 29.16 -2.67
N ASN A 206 6.63 28.58 -3.87
CA ASN A 206 6.83 29.31 -5.12
C ASN A 206 5.73 30.36 -5.38
N ALA A 207 4.46 30.02 -5.15
CA ALA A 207 3.35 30.96 -5.29
C ALA A 207 3.48 32.15 -4.32
N LEU A 208 3.95 31.90 -3.10
CA LEU A 208 4.12 32.91 -2.05
C LEU A 208 5.28 33.87 -2.33
N LEU A 209 6.41 33.33 -2.83
CA LEU A 209 7.60 34.11 -3.18
C LEU A 209 7.43 34.93 -4.47
N CYS A 210 6.56 34.48 -5.38
CA CYS A 210 6.25 35.20 -6.61
C CYS A 210 5.31 36.38 -6.33
N ALA A 211 5.82 37.62 -6.42
CA ALA A 211 5.06 38.84 -6.15
C ALA A 211 3.75 38.95 -6.96
N ASN A 212 3.73 38.43 -8.20
CA ASN A 212 2.59 38.48 -9.11
C ASN A 212 1.68 37.24 -9.04
N ARG A 213 1.83 36.38 -8.01
CA ARG A 213 1.10 35.10 -7.87
C ARG A 213 0.47 34.88 -6.51
N LYS A 214 0.57 35.84 -5.60
CA LYS A 214 0.00 35.76 -4.25
C LYS A 214 -1.53 35.67 -4.26
N GLU A 215 -2.17 36.15 -5.32
CA GLU A 215 -3.62 36.07 -5.55
C GLU A 215 -4.14 34.63 -5.69
N LEU A 216 -3.26 33.66 -5.98
CA LEU A 216 -3.63 32.25 -6.10
C LEU A 216 -3.78 31.57 -4.73
N ILE A 217 -3.20 32.14 -3.68
CA ILE A 217 -3.19 31.56 -2.33
C ILE A 217 -4.51 31.88 -1.62
N ASN A 218 -5.08 30.90 -0.93
CA ASN A 218 -6.24 31.11 -0.10
C ASN A 218 -5.88 32.03 1.09
N PRO A 219 -6.49 33.22 1.23
CA PRO A 219 -6.20 34.15 2.32
C PRO A 219 -6.47 33.55 3.71
N SER A 220 -7.38 32.57 3.79
CA SER A 220 -7.78 31.92 5.06
C SER A 220 -6.81 30.82 5.49
N PHE A 221 -5.84 30.45 4.65
CA PHE A 221 -4.91 29.37 4.95
C PHE A 221 -3.97 29.75 6.10
N ARG A 222 -4.01 28.98 7.20
CA ARG A 222 -3.28 29.29 8.43
C ARG A 222 -1.75 29.11 8.34
N GLY A 223 -1.22 28.61 7.21
CA GLY A 223 0.22 28.40 6.98
C GLY A 223 1.00 29.60 6.43
N GLN A 224 0.36 30.73 6.11
CA GLN A 224 1.03 31.89 5.50
C GLN A 224 2.12 32.55 6.36
N ARG A 225 2.11 32.33 7.69
CA ARG A 225 3.08 32.88 8.65
C ARG A 225 4.38 32.07 8.77
N ALA A 226 4.50 30.94 8.07
CA ALA A 226 5.70 30.09 8.09
C ALA A 226 6.48 30.05 6.73
N PRO A 227 6.82 31.18 6.09
CA PRO A 227 7.68 31.14 4.90
C PRO A 227 9.13 30.77 5.27
N PRO A 228 9.85 30.01 4.41
CA PRO A 228 9.46 29.56 3.07
C PRO A 228 8.92 28.10 3.02
N CYS A 229 8.64 27.46 4.16
CA CYS A 229 8.29 26.03 4.25
C CYS A 229 7.06 25.82 5.15
N VAL A 230 5.94 25.41 4.57
CA VAL A 230 4.66 25.17 5.27
C VAL A 230 4.41 23.70 5.60
N LEU A 231 5.34 22.80 5.25
CA LEU A 231 5.19 21.35 5.42
C LEU A 231 4.74 20.92 6.82
N GLU A 232 5.27 21.52 7.88
CA GLU A 232 4.88 21.20 9.26
C GLU A 232 3.42 21.56 9.52
N LYS A 233 2.98 22.74 9.07
CA LYS A 233 1.58 23.14 9.16
C LYS A 233 0.67 22.25 8.32
N LEU A 234 1.11 21.81 7.14
CA LEU A 234 0.35 20.85 6.33
C LEU A 234 0.18 19.51 7.06
N CYS A 235 1.24 19.03 7.71
CA CYS A 235 1.16 17.80 8.50
C CYS A 235 0.19 17.95 9.67
N GLU A 236 0.23 19.07 10.40
CA GLU A 236 -0.70 19.34 11.50
C GLU A 236 -2.17 19.41 11.07
N LEU A 237 -2.45 20.05 9.93
CA LEU A 237 -3.82 20.28 9.46
C LEU A 237 -4.43 19.06 8.76
N HIS A 238 -3.58 18.20 8.18
CA HIS A 238 -4.02 17.15 7.27
C HIS A 238 -3.47 15.77 7.65
N ASP A 239 -3.21 15.52 8.92
CA ASP A 239 -2.80 14.20 9.45
C ASP A 239 -1.49 13.67 8.85
N GLY A 240 -0.54 14.56 8.56
CA GLY A 240 0.81 14.18 8.14
C GLY A 240 1.74 13.90 9.33
N LEU A 241 2.75 13.07 9.11
CA LEU A 241 3.78 12.75 10.11
C LEU A 241 4.97 13.65 9.88
N VAL A 242 5.12 14.68 10.71
CA VAL A 242 6.09 15.77 10.51
C VAL A 242 7.52 15.26 10.32
N VAL A 243 7.96 14.30 11.14
CA VAL A 243 9.32 13.77 11.09
C VAL A 243 9.57 13.01 9.79
N GLU A 244 8.64 12.16 9.38
CA GLU A 244 8.75 11.36 8.14
C GLU A 244 8.69 12.24 6.90
N ALA A 245 7.75 13.20 6.87
CA ALA A 245 7.64 14.15 5.78
C ALA A 245 8.89 15.03 5.65
N LYS A 246 9.48 15.48 6.77
CA LYS A 246 10.77 16.21 6.74
C LYS A 246 11.90 15.32 6.22
N GLY A 247 11.93 14.04 6.58
CA GLY A 247 12.88 13.06 6.05
C GLY A 247 12.77 12.90 4.54
N ILE A 248 11.57 12.62 4.02
CA ILE A 248 11.30 12.51 2.58
C ILE A 248 11.68 13.80 1.85
N LYS A 249 11.30 14.96 2.40
CA LYS A 249 11.65 16.26 1.83
C LYS A 249 13.16 16.45 1.70
N GLN A 250 13.90 16.15 2.76
CA GLN A 250 15.33 16.45 2.86
C GLN A 250 16.20 15.49 2.05
N HIS A 251 15.92 14.18 2.11
CA HIS A 251 16.79 13.16 1.56
C HIS A 251 16.42 12.71 0.14
N TYR A 252 15.16 12.90 -0.28
CA TYR A 252 14.68 12.40 -1.57
C TYR A 252 14.17 13.54 -2.46
N PHE A 253 13.18 14.28 -1.97
CA PHE A 253 12.49 15.29 -2.78
C PHE A 253 13.41 16.46 -3.16
N LYS A 254 14.07 17.11 -2.19
CA LYS A 254 14.94 18.27 -2.47
C LYS A 254 16.06 17.93 -3.46
N PRO A 255 16.89 16.88 -3.26
CA PRO A 255 17.94 16.51 -4.23
C PRO A 255 17.38 16.29 -5.64
N TYR A 256 16.20 15.66 -5.74
CA TYR A 256 15.55 15.41 -7.01
C TYR A 256 15.07 16.68 -7.71
N ILE A 257 14.40 17.57 -6.98
CA ILE A 257 13.96 18.87 -7.51
C ILE A 257 15.16 19.70 -7.97
N HIS A 258 16.28 19.70 -7.22
CA HIS A 258 17.53 20.34 -7.67
C HIS A 258 18.05 19.75 -9.00
N LYS A 259 18.03 18.42 -9.15
CA LYS A 259 18.40 17.74 -10.40
C LYS A 259 17.50 18.18 -11.57
N LEU A 260 16.19 18.31 -11.34
CA LEU A 260 15.24 18.78 -12.35
C LEU A 260 15.46 20.26 -12.73
N PHE A 261 15.83 21.10 -11.77
CA PHE A 261 16.18 22.49 -12.04
C PHE A 261 17.47 22.61 -12.87
N HIS A 262 18.50 21.82 -12.56
CA HIS A 262 19.73 21.78 -13.35
C HIS A 262 19.50 21.31 -14.79
N LYS A 263 18.58 20.35 -15.00
CA LYS A 263 18.16 19.91 -16.34
C LYS A 263 17.26 20.91 -17.08
N GLN A 264 16.94 22.05 -16.48
CA GLN A 264 15.95 23.04 -16.94
C GLN A 264 14.52 22.50 -17.11
N THR A 265 14.22 21.27 -16.66
CA THR A 265 12.92 20.61 -16.81
C THR A 265 11.80 21.37 -16.08
N LEU A 266 12.12 22.07 -14.98
CA LEU A 266 11.16 22.85 -14.18
C LEU A 266 11.00 24.31 -14.62
N PHE A 267 11.99 24.91 -15.29
CA PHE A 267 12.03 26.36 -15.55
C PHE A 267 11.34 26.78 -16.86
N THR A 268 11.20 25.89 -17.84
CA THR A 268 10.81 26.31 -19.19
C THR A 268 9.38 25.94 -19.55
N GLU A 269 8.85 24.73 -19.33
CA GLU A 269 7.46 24.42 -19.66
C GLU A 269 6.90 23.23 -18.87
N ILE A 270 5.69 23.35 -18.30
CA ILE A 270 4.84 22.22 -17.82
C ILE A 270 4.80 21.05 -18.84
N LYS A 271 5.01 21.38 -20.12
CA LYS A 271 5.10 20.44 -21.24
C LYS A 271 6.28 19.46 -21.13
N ALA A 272 7.43 19.86 -20.57
CA ALA A 272 8.60 18.99 -20.45
C ALA A 272 8.34 17.83 -19.46
N ILE A 273 7.81 18.14 -18.28
CA ILE A 273 7.41 17.13 -17.28
C ILE A 273 6.32 16.22 -17.87
N ASN A 274 5.31 16.80 -18.54
CA ASN A 274 4.26 16.02 -19.17
C ASN A 274 4.80 15.05 -20.23
N LYS A 275 5.76 15.48 -21.05
CA LYS A 275 6.37 14.65 -22.10
C LYS A 275 7.19 13.51 -21.50
N GLU A 276 8.04 13.80 -20.51
CA GLU A 276 8.84 12.76 -19.85
C GLU A 276 7.95 11.76 -19.08
N TYR A 277 6.89 12.23 -18.44
CA TYR A 277 5.93 11.36 -17.76
C TYR A 277 5.12 10.51 -18.75
N GLU A 278 4.68 11.09 -19.87
CA GLU A 278 3.99 10.35 -20.92
C GLU A 278 4.89 9.25 -21.50
N GLU A 279 6.16 9.54 -21.77
CA GLU A 279 7.13 8.53 -22.19
C GLU A 279 7.24 7.39 -21.17
N TYR A 280 7.35 7.70 -19.87
CA TYR A 280 7.35 6.68 -18.81
C TYR A 280 6.10 5.80 -18.85
N VAL A 281 4.90 6.38 -18.94
CA VAL A 281 3.63 5.64 -18.97
C VAL A 281 3.57 4.71 -20.20
N LEU A 282 4.03 5.17 -21.36
CA LEU A 282 4.06 4.36 -22.57
C LEU A 282 5.07 3.21 -22.47
N THR A 283 6.22 3.42 -21.82
CA THR A 283 7.22 2.37 -21.55
C THR A 283 6.73 1.35 -20.53
N ALA A 284 6.15 1.81 -19.44
CA ALA A 284 5.64 0.93 -18.40
C ALA A 284 4.38 0.17 -18.84
N GLY A 285 3.61 0.70 -19.80
CA GLY A 285 2.28 0.19 -20.16
C GLY A 285 1.27 0.34 -19.01
N ASP A 286 1.57 1.24 -18.07
CA ASP A 286 0.74 1.51 -16.90
C ASP A 286 -0.47 2.38 -17.28
N PHE A 287 -1.35 2.64 -16.32
CA PHE A 287 -2.38 3.65 -16.46
C PHE A 287 -1.78 5.04 -16.25
N ASP A 288 -2.28 6.02 -17.01
CA ASP A 288 -1.92 7.42 -16.83
C ASP A 288 -2.63 7.97 -15.59
N GLU A 289 -1.89 8.12 -14.49
CA GLU A 289 -2.42 8.70 -13.24
C GLU A 289 -2.97 10.14 -13.40
N ARG A 290 -2.77 10.82 -14.53
CA ARG A 290 -3.46 12.10 -14.82
C ARG A 290 -4.93 11.91 -15.14
N VAL A 291 -5.42 10.67 -15.30
CA VAL A 291 -6.84 10.34 -15.48
C VAL A 291 -7.73 10.97 -14.41
N PHE A 292 -7.24 11.10 -13.17
CA PHE A 292 -7.97 11.75 -12.08
C PHE A 292 -8.29 13.24 -12.34
N LEU A 293 -7.53 13.91 -13.23
CA LEU A 293 -7.74 15.31 -13.61
C LEU A 293 -8.77 15.50 -14.73
N GLY A 294 -9.24 14.40 -15.35
CA GLY A 294 -10.16 14.42 -16.48
C GLY A 294 -11.59 14.82 -16.11
N ALA A 295 -12.35 15.34 -17.09
CA ALA A 295 -13.78 15.61 -16.92
C ALA A 295 -14.57 14.30 -16.76
N ASP A 296 -14.15 13.26 -17.48
CA ASP A 296 -14.78 11.93 -17.53
C ASP A 296 -14.13 10.94 -16.55
N ALA A 297 -13.38 11.44 -15.55
CA ALA A 297 -12.63 10.62 -14.60
C ALA A 297 -13.52 9.60 -13.87
N ASP A 298 -14.75 9.97 -13.52
CA ASP A 298 -15.68 9.07 -12.83
C ASP A 298 -16.04 7.84 -13.67
N GLU A 299 -16.19 8.02 -14.99
CA GLU A 299 -16.48 6.95 -15.94
C GLU A 299 -15.22 6.11 -16.23
N GLU A 300 -14.08 6.77 -16.50
CA GLU A 300 -12.81 6.08 -16.80
C GLU A 300 -12.26 5.29 -15.60
N ILE A 301 -12.51 5.75 -14.36
CA ILE A 301 -12.07 5.08 -13.13
C ILE A 301 -13.11 4.05 -12.67
N GLY A 302 -14.40 4.37 -12.80
CA GLY A 302 -15.51 3.54 -12.31
C GLY A 302 -15.94 3.87 -10.87
N THR A 303 -15.64 5.08 -10.36
CA THR A 303 -16.08 5.54 -9.03
C THR A 303 -17.06 6.70 -9.15
N PRO A 304 -18.38 6.50 -8.95
CA PRO A 304 -19.35 7.60 -9.04
C PRO A 304 -19.14 8.62 -7.90
N ARG A 305 -18.90 9.91 -8.22
CA ARG A 305 -18.79 10.99 -7.20
C ARG A 305 -20.02 11.09 -6.27
N LYS A 306 -21.21 10.75 -6.77
CA LYS A 306 -22.49 10.95 -6.05
C LYS A 306 -22.68 10.05 -4.83
N PHE A 307 -22.24 8.78 -4.87
CA PHE A 307 -22.40 7.85 -3.75
C PHE A 307 -21.50 8.19 -2.54
N VAL A 308 -20.41 8.91 -2.81
CA VAL A 308 -19.37 9.22 -1.84
C VAL A 308 -19.67 10.52 -1.10
N GLN A 309 -20.17 11.54 -1.80
CA GLN A 309 -20.52 12.84 -1.22
C GLN A 309 -21.76 12.76 -0.31
N GLU A 310 -22.73 11.91 -0.62
CA GLU A 310 -23.87 11.64 0.27
C GLU A 310 -23.44 10.97 1.58
N ARG A 311 -22.51 10.01 1.56
CA ARG A 311 -21.97 9.41 2.80
C ARG A 311 -21.23 10.43 3.66
N PHE A 312 -20.41 11.31 3.08
CA PHE A 312 -19.67 12.31 3.85
C PHE A 312 -20.55 13.47 4.33
N ALA A 313 -21.53 13.91 3.53
CA ALA A 313 -22.47 14.97 3.92
C ALA A 313 -23.48 14.49 4.99
N SER A 314 -23.98 13.26 4.88
CA SER A 314 -24.83 12.66 5.92
C SER A 314 -24.06 12.36 7.21
N GLN A 315 -22.74 12.13 7.14
CA GLN A 315 -21.87 11.97 8.31
C GLN A 315 -21.54 13.28 9.04
N ALA A 316 -21.43 14.41 8.32
CA ALA A 316 -21.31 15.73 8.96
C ALA A 316 -22.63 16.19 9.64
N ALA A 317 -23.77 15.67 9.19
CA ALA A 317 -25.07 15.87 9.85
C ALA A 317 -25.25 14.95 11.07
N ALA A 318 -24.80 13.68 10.99
CA ALA A 318 -24.91 12.71 12.09
C ALA A 318 -24.03 13.04 13.32
N GLN A 319 -23.05 13.94 13.19
CA GLN A 319 -22.29 14.46 14.34
C GLN A 319 -23.08 15.45 15.21
N ARG A 320 -24.27 15.91 14.78
CA ARG A 320 -25.09 16.85 15.54
C ARG A 320 -26.24 16.21 16.32
N ASP A 321 -26.69 15.01 15.96
CA ASP A 321 -27.73 14.28 16.69
C ASP A 321 -27.15 13.02 17.35
N GLY A 322 -26.59 13.21 18.54
CA GLY A 322 -26.31 12.11 19.44
C GLY A 322 -27.53 11.82 20.30
N GLN A 323 -28.30 10.77 19.97
CA GLN A 323 -28.97 9.91 20.95
C GLN A 323 -29.71 8.72 20.29
N GLN A 324 -29.51 7.54 20.88
CA GLN A 324 -30.28 6.28 20.75
C GLN A 324 -30.25 5.54 19.41
N VAL A 325 -29.38 4.52 19.32
CA VAL A 325 -29.72 3.27 18.59
C VAL A 325 -29.33 2.07 19.47
N GLU A 326 -30.35 1.31 19.85
CA GLU A 326 -30.26 0.15 20.73
C GLU A 326 -29.53 -1.05 20.10
N LYS A 327 -28.84 -1.79 20.98
CA LYS A 327 -28.14 -3.06 20.72
C LYS A 327 -29.06 -4.10 20.08
N ARG A 328 -28.72 -4.57 18.86
CA ARG A 328 -29.13 -5.90 18.38
C ARG A 328 -27.97 -6.88 18.52
N GLY A 329 -28.12 -7.85 19.43
CA GLY A 329 -27.17 -8.93 19.66
C GLY A 329 -27.09 -9.87 18.45
N SER A 330 -25.87 -10.24 18.07
CA SER A 330 -25.58 -11.29 17.08
C SER A 330 -25.78 -12.67 17.73
N LEU A 331 -26.54 -13.55 17.07
CA LEU A 331 -26.91 -14.90 17.52
C LEU A 331 -25.87 -15.99 17.15
N ALA A 332 -24.63 -15.63 16.81
CA ALA A 332 -23.62 -16.61 16.44
C ALA A 332 -22.89 -17.16 17.70
N PRO A 333 -22.77 -18.49 17.89
CA PRO A 333 -22.06 -19.07 19.02
C PRO A 333 -20.58 -18.65 19.00
N SER A 334 -20.05 -18.34 20.19
CA SER A 334 -18.67 -17.89 20.38
C SER A 334 -17.73 -19.09 20.28
N THR A 335 -16.99 -19.23 19.18
CA THR A 335 -15.88 -20.18 19.11
C THR A 335 -14.59 -19.50 19.60
N PRO A 336 -13.71 -20.20 20.34
CA PRO A 336 -12.46 -19.63 20.87
C PRO A 336 -11.46 -19.20 19.79
N LEU A 337 -11.70 -19.57 18.53
CA LEU A 337 -10.79 -19.37 17.39
C LEU A 337 -10.78 -17.94 16.81
N THR A 338 -11.70 -17.05 17.17
CA THR A 338 -11.76 -15.70 16.54
C THR A 338 -11.13 -14.58 17.37
N GLY A 339 -10.49 -14.88 18.50
CA GLY A 339 -9.79 -13.88 19.33
C GLY A 339 -10.63 -12.66 19.73
N ARG A 340 -11.96 -12.76 19.63
CA ARG A 340 -12.92 -11.64 19.78
C ARG A 340 -12.85 -11.00 21.16
N VAL A 341 -12.39 -11.75 22.15
CA VAL A 341 -12.16 -11.29 23.53
C VAL A 341 -11.18 -10.11 23.59
N TYR A 342 -10.25 -10.01 22.63
CA TYR A 342 -9.22 -8.95 22.61
C TYR A 342 -9.62 -7.72 21.75
N LEU A 343 -10.79 -7.73 21.12
CA LEU A 343 -11.22 -6.63 20.24
C LEU A 343 -12.01 -5.56 21.02
N LYS A 344 -11.41 -4.37 21.19
CA LYS A 344 -12.09 -3.18 21.72
C LYS A 344 -13.17 -2.66 20.74
N GLU A 345 -14.16 -1.93 21.26
CA GLU A 345 -15.25 -1.33 20.45
C GLU A 345 -14.71 -0.36 19.38
N LYS A 346 -15.44 -0.23 18.25
CA LYS A 346 -14.99 0.50 17.06
C LYS A 346 -15.35 1.98 17.17
N ASP A 347 -14.36 2.85 17.27
CA ASP A 347 -14.56 4.29 17.06
C ASP A 347 -14.11 4.73 15.65
N LEU A 348 -15.02 5.47 15.01
CA LEU A 348 -14.86 6.41 13.89
C LEU A 348 -14.45 5.87 12.50
N LEU A 349 -15.06 6.46 11.47
CA LEU A 349 -14.81 6.19 10.05
C LEU A 349 -13.69 7.13 9.55
N PHE A 350 -12.46 6.62 9.52
CA PHE A 350 -11.30 7.35 9.00
C PHE A 350 -11.13 7.12 7.48
N THR A 351 -10.55 8.10 6.78
CA THR A 351 -10.06 7.88 5.41
C THR A 351 -8.85 6.93 5.44
N PRO A 352 -8.54 6.16 4.37
CA PRO A 352 -7.44 5.18 4.41
C PRO A 352 -6.07 5.77 4.78
N VAL A 353 -5.76 6.99 4.31
CA VAL A 353 -4.55 7.72 4.73
C VAL A 353 -4.57 8.06 6.21
N SER A 354 -5.71 8.51 6.73
CA SER A 354 -5.84 8.86 8.16
C SER A 354 -5.74 7.60 9.03
N ALA A 355 -6.33 6.49 8.58
CA ALA A 355 -6.20 5.19 9.25
C ALA A 355 -4.74 4.69 9.26
N ALA A 356 -4.04 4.78 8.13
CA ALA A 356 -2.63 4.38 8.03
C ALA A 356 -1.72 5.26 8.89
N THR A 357 -1.85 6.58 8.80
CA THR A 357 -1.07 7.53 9.61
C THR A 357 -1.38 7.41 11.11
N GLN A 358 -2.63 7.12 11.49
CA GLN A 358 -2.99 6.81 12.88
C GLN A 358 -2.38 5.49 13.34
N SER A 359 -2.33 4.46 12.48
CA SER A 359 -1.68 3.18 12.77
C SER A 359 -0.18 3.39 13.07
N VAL A 360 0.51 4.17 12.23
CA VAL A 360 1.91 4.57 12.47
C VAL A 360 2.06 5.40 13.75
N THR A 361 1.18 6.38 13.98
CA THR A 361 1.21 7.20 15.19
C THR A 361 1.04 6.34 16.44
N ARG A 362 0.16 5.33 16.37
CA ARG A 362 -0.05 4.37 17.44
C ARG A 362 1.20 3.55 17.70
N LEU A 363 1.82 3.00 16.66
CA LEU A 363 3.09 2.30 16.75
C LEU A 363 4.18 3.18 17.38
N GLN A 364 4.33 4.42 16.91
CA GLN A 364 5.29 5.38 17.47
C GLN A 364 5.03 5.66 18.95
N SER A 365 3.76 5.76 19.36
CA SER A 365 3.40 5.93 20.78
C SER A 365 3.73 4.71 21.65
N MET A 366 3.71 3.49 21.08
CA MET A 366 4.07 2.26 21.78
C MET A 366 5.56 2.20 22.11
N VAL A 367 6.39 2.74 21.21
CA VAL A 367 7.86 2.75 21.33
C VAL A 367 8.44 4.07 21.86
N ALA A 368 7.60 5.09 22.08
CA ALA A 368 8.03 6.42 22.51
C ALA A 368 8.79 6.36 23.84
N GLY A 369 9.96 7.02 23.89
CA GLY A 369 10.82 7.08 25.08
C GLY A 369 11.65 5.81 25.35
N LEU A 370 11.50 4.76 24.54
CA LEU A 370 12.26 3.51 24.67
C LEU A 370 13.52 3.53 23.78
N ARG A 371 14.45 2.61 24.07
CA ARG A 371 15.76 2.50 23.40
C ARG A 371 15.82 1.24 22.54
N MET A 372 16.70 1.25 21.53
CA MET A 372 17.10 0.05 20.77
C MET A 372 18.08 -0.80 21.60
N ALA A 373 17.65 -1.19 22.79
CA ALA A 373 18.42 -2.00 23.73
C ALA A 373 17.49 -2.57 24.81
N PRO A 374 17.87 -3.67 25.48
CA PRO A 374 17.21 -4.12 26.69
C PRO A 374 17.15 -3.00 27.74
N SER A 375 16.03 -2.93 28.47
CA SER A 375 15.93 -2.06 29.65
C SER A 375 16.77 -2.62 30.80
N GLU A 376 17.04 -1.82 31.83
CA GLU A 376 17.76 -2.32 33.01
C GLU A 376 16.97 -3.43 33.72
N ASN A 377 15.64 -3.35 33.73
CA ASN A 377 14.78 -4.40 34.28
C ASN A 377 14.90 -5.70 33.47
N LEU A 378 14.92 -5.62 32.14
CA LEU A 378 15.13 -6.78 31.28
C LEU A 378 16.53 -7.40 31.50
N LEU A 379 17.56 -6.58 31.64
CA LEU A 379 18.92 -7.05 31.97
C LEU A 379 18.97 -7.72 33.36
N GLN A 380 18.22 -7.20 34.34
CA GLN A 380 18.11 -7.85 35.65
C GLN A 380 17.47 -9.23 35.56
N ILE A 381 16.42 -9.38 34.73
CA ILE A 381 15.80 -10.69 34.47
C ILE A 381 16.83 -11.64 33.82
N PHE A 382 17.58 -11.18 32.83
CA PHE A 382 18.63 -11.98 32.18
C PHE A 382 19.70 -12.45 33.16
N ARG A 383 20.21 -11.56 34.02
CA ARG A 383 21.21 -11.89 35.05
C ARG A 383 20.68 -12.85 36.13
N SER A 384 19.36 -12.95 36.29
CA SER A 384 18.74 -13.89 37.23
C SER A 384 18.66 -15.32 36.71
N CYS A 385 18.88 -15.52 35.42
CA CYS A 385 18.93 -16.85 34.80
C CYS A 385 20.21 -17.59 35.18
N SER A 386 20.13 -18.91 35.27
CA SER A 386 21.30 -19.77 35.55
C SER A 386 22.41 -19.60 34.51
N ARG A 387 22.04 -19.24 33.28
CA ARG A 387 22.94 -18.76 32.22
C ARG A 387 22.43 -17.43 31.71
N ASP A 388 23.25 -16.38 31.78
CA ASP A 388 22.89 -15.06 31.27
C ASP A 388 22.77 -15.09 29.73
N PRO A 389 21.56 -14.89 29.15
CA PRO A 389 21.36 -14.99 27.71
C PRO A 389 21.68 -13.68 26.97
N THR A 390 22.12 -12.60 27.66
CA THR A 390 22.24 -11.25 27.10
C THR A 390 22.99 -11.21 25.76
N ASP A 391 24.21 -11.73 25.72
CA ASP A 391 25.05 -11.68 24.51
C ASP A 391 24.46 -12.51 23.37
N SER A 392 23.88 -13.67 23.69
CA SER A 392 23.27 -14.56 22.70
C SER A 392 22.04 -13.91 22.05
N ILE A 393 21.21 -13.23 22.85
CA ILE A 393 20.02 -12.51 22.38
C ILE A 393 20.43 -11.32 21.52
N LEU A 394 21.40 -10.52 21.96
CA LEU A 394 21.87 -9.36 21.20
C LEU A 394 22.51 -9.77 19.86
N ALA A 395 23.31 -10.84 19.85
CA ALA A 395 23.88 -11.39 18.63
C ALA A 395 22.79 -11.88 17.65
N ARG A 396 21.76 -12.58 18.17
CA ARG A 396 20.63 -13.07 17.37
C ARG A 396 19.82 -11.92 16.78
N VAL A 397 19.48 -10.89 17.57
CA VAL A 397 18.77 -9.69 17.10
C VAL A 397 19.57 -9.00 15.99
N LYS A 398 20.89 -8.85 16.17
CA LYS A 398 21.77 -8.25 15.16
C LYS A 398 21.77 -9.06 13.85
N ALA A 399 21.86 -10.38 13.92
CA ALA A 399 21.84 -11.26 12.74
C ALA A 399 20.50 -11.16 11.99
N LEU A 400 19.38 -11.23 12.70
CA LEU A 400 18.04 -11.03 12.11
C LEU A 400 17.91 -9.65 11.45
N GLY A 401 18.51 -8.62 12.04
CA GLY A 401 18.52 -7.28 11.47
C GLY A 401 19.30 -7.16 10.17
N GLN A 402 20.41 -7.88 10.04
CA GLN A 402 21.16 -7.96 8.79
C GLN A 402 20.33 -8.67 7.71
N THR A 403 19.79 -9.86 8.03
CA THR A 403 18.94 -10.62 7.10
C THR A 403 17.73 -9.81 6.63
N PHE A 404 17.04 -9.11 7.54
CA PHE A 404 15.92 -8.26 7.18
C PHE A 404 16.34 -7.15 6.24
N LYS A 405 17.41 -6.40 6.55
CA LYS A 405 17.85 -5.28 5.73
C LYS A 405 18.26 -5.73 4.33
N GLU A 406 19.01 -6.82 4.22
CA GLU A 406 19.42 -7.40 2.94
C GLU A 406 18.19 -7.73 2.07
N HIS A 407 17.22 -8.49 2.59
CA HIS A 407 16.01 -8.85 1.83
C HIS A 407 15.08 -7.66 1.59
N TYR A 408 15.09 -6.65 2.46
CA TYR A 408 14.32 -5.43 2.25
C TYR A 408 14.90 -4.58 1.13
N THR A 409 16.23 -4.55 0.96
CA THR A 409 16.91 -3.77 -0.08
C THR A 409 17.06 -4.48 -1.42
N ASN A 410 17.03 -5.81 -1.42
CA ASN A 410 17.17 -6.59 -2.65
C ASN A 410 15.87 -6.58 -3.47
N ASP A 411 16.02 -6.47 -4.79
CA ASP A 411 14.95 -6.81 -5.72
C ASP A 411 14.68 -8.32 -5.62
N SER A 412 13.44 -8.70 -5.31
CA SER A 412 12.97 -10.08 -5.45
C SER A 412 12.09 -10.22 -6.68
N GLU A 413 11.83 -11.47 -7.10
CA GLU A 413 10.92 -11.76 -8.22
C GLU A 413 9.53 -11.12 -8.01
N ASP A 414 9.09 -11.04 -6.75
CA ASP A 414 7.75 -10.55 -6.37
C ASP A 414 7.71 -9.06 -5.98
N THR A 415 8.77 -8.54 -5.35
CA THR A 415 8.79 -7.18 -4.78
C THR A 415 10.08 -6.44 -5.11
N PRO A 416 10.01 -5.20 -5.64
CA PRO A 416 11.19 -4.35 -5.77
C PRO A 416 11.85 -4.12 -4.41
N GLY A 417 13.17 -4.11 -4.39
CA GLY A 417 13.97 -3.70 -3.25
C GLY A 417 13.59 -2.30 -2.82
N SER A 418 13.84 -1.92 -1.58
CA SER A 418 13.55 -0.58 -1.07
C SER A 418 14.82 0.04 -0.48
N HIS A 419 14.88 1.38 -0.34
CA HIS A 419 16.10 2.02 0.14
C HIS A 419 16.46 1.61 1.58
N ILE A 420 17.77 1.51 1.86
CA ILE A 420 18.29 1.03 3.16
C ILE A 420 17.78 1.88 4.34
N ASP A 421 17.61 3.19 4.17
CA ASP A 421 17.10 4.08 5.24
C ASP A 421 15.71 3.65 5.74
N PHE A 422 14.83 3.19 4.82
CA PHE A 422 13.52 2.68 5.21
C PHE A 422 13.66 1.36 5.95
N ALA A 423 14.53 0.46 5.49
CA ALA A 423 14.82 -0.79 6.19
C ALA A 423 15.32 -0.50 7.62
N GLU A 424 16.26 0.43 7.78
CA GLU A 424 16.78 0.83 9.09
C GLU A 424 15.70 1.44 9.99
N SER A 425 14.85 2.29 9.44
CA SER A 425 13.73 2.89 10.17
C SER A 425 12.72 1.83 10.64
N ARG A 426 12.30 0.90 9.76
CA ARG A 426 11.39 -0.19 10.12
C ARG A 426 12.02 -1.15 11.14
N TRP A 427 13.29 -1.50 10.94
CA TRP A 427 14.04 -2.35 11.87
C TRP A 427 14.16 -1.71 13.25
N LYS A 428 14.49 -0.42 13.33
CA LYS A 428 14.58 0.33 14.59
C LYS A 428 13.28 0.24 15.39
N LEU A 429 12.13 0.44 14.74
CA LEU A 429 10.83 0.33 15.43
C LEU A 429 10.58 -1.09 15.93
N ALA A 430 10.93 -2.11 15.13
CA ALA A 430 10.75 -3.51 15.49
C ALA A 430 11.67 -3.96 16.64
N GLU A 431 12.94 -3.51 16.65
CA GLU A 431 13.90 -3.85 17.70
C GLU A 431 13.49 -3.26 19.06
N ILE A 432 13.02 -2.01 19.07
CA ILE A 432 12.48 -1.38 20.29
C ILE A 432 11.24 -2.15 20.77
N LEU A 433 10.33 -2.49 19.85
CA LEU A 433 9.12 -3.23 20.16
C LEU A 433 9.44 -4.65 20.67
N TYR A 434 10.46 -5.30 20.10
CA TYR A 434 10.93 -6.61 20.52
C TYR A 434 11.40 -6.60 21.97
N HIS A 435 12.29 -5.69 22.34
CA HIS A 435 12.77 -5.60 23.72
C HIS A 435 11.64 -5.30 24.70
N LYS A 436 10.72 -4.42 24.32
CA LYS A 436 9.53 -4.09 25.11
C LYS A 436 8.64 -5.32 25.33
N VAL A 437 8.28 -6.02 24.26
CA VAL A 437 7.36 -7.17 24.36
C VAL A 437 8.05 -8.35 25.05
N LEU A 438 9.34 -8.58 24.80
CA LEU A 438 10.12 -9.59 25.51
C LEU A 438 10.11 -9.32 27.02
N GLU A 439 10.34 -8.08 27.44
CA GLU A 439 10.25 -7.72 28.85
C GLU A 439 8.86 -7.98 29.44
N ASN A 440 7.80 -7.57 28.73
CA ASN A 440 6.43 -7.83 29.19
C ASN A 440 6.14 -9.34 29.34
N VAL A 441 6.55 -10.16 28.36
CA VAL A 441 6.41 -11.62 28.39
C VAL A 441 7.12 -12.18 29.61
N LEU A 442 8.38 -11.80 29.84
CA LEU A 442 9.17 -12.36 30.94
C LEU A 442 8.70 -11.89 32.31
N VAL A 443 8.19 -10.66 32.43
CA VAL A 443 7.57 -10.18 33.68
C VAL A 443 6.30 -10.99 34.01
N GLN A 444 5.47 -11.29 33.00
CA GLN A 444 4.30 -12.15 33.19
C GLN A 444 4.71 -13.58 33.54
N GLU A 445 5.73 -14.11 32.86
CA GLU A 445 6.20 -15.48 33.04
C GLU A 445 6.89 -15.69 34.38
N THR A 446 7.65 -14.70 34.87
CA THR A 446 8.27 -14.72 36.21
C THR A 446 7.22 -14.85 37.30
N LYS A 447 6.09 -14.14 37.16
CA LYS A 447 4.95 -14.25 38.08
C LYS A 447 4.29 -15.63 38.00
N ARG A 448 4.09 -16.16 36.79
CA ARG A 448 3.48 -17.48 36.56
C ARG A 448 4.34 -18.62 37.10
N LEU A 449 5.65 -18.53 36.91
CA LEU A 449 6.64 -19.52 37.31
C LEU A 449 7.09 -19.39 38.77
N GLN A 450 6.63 -18.36 39.49
CA GLN A 450 7.02 -18.08 40.88
C GLN A 450 8.54 -18.00 41.07
N GLY A 451 9.24 -17.37 40.11
CA GLY A 451 10.69 -17.16 40.18
C GLY A 451 11.56 -18.37 39.82
N ARG A 452 11.01 -19.40 39.16
CA ARG A 452 11.85 -20.48 38.57
C ARG A 452 12.72 -19.94 37.43
N ASP A 453 13.84 -20.63 37.21
CA ASP A 453 14.81 -20.30 36.15
C ASP A 453 14.17 -20.34 34.75
N MET A 454 14.43 -19.31 33.95
CA MET A 454 13.89 -19.15 32.60
C MET A 454 14.94 -19.42 31.50
N SER A 455 16.14 -19.90 31.86
CA SER A 455 17.24 -20.12 30.91
C SER A 455 16.82 -20.98 29.71
N VAL A 456 16.11 -22.10 29.95
CA VAL A 456 15.66 -23.00 28.87
C VAL A 456 14.74 -22.29 27.87
N LEU A 457 13.90 -21.36 28.32
CA LEU A 457 13.01 -20.57 27.48
C LEU A 457 13.80 -19.54 26.66
N LEU A 458 14.73 -18.82 27.30
CA LEU A 458 15.54 -17.75 26.68
C LEU A 458 16.66 -18.27 25.77
N GLU A 459 17.00 -19.56 25.87
CA GLU A 459 17.91 -20.22 24.94
C GLU A 459 17.20 -20.64 23.62
N GLN A 460 15.85 -20.59 23.54
CA GLN A 460 15.12 -21.02 22.34
C GLN A 460 15.22 -20.01 21.19
N ASP A 461 16.05 -20.32 20.18
CA ASP A 461 16.18 -19.51 18.95
C ASP A 461 14.82 -19.24 18.29
N ILE A 462 14.00 -20.29 18.16
CA ILE A 462 12.70 -20.23 17.48
C ILE A 462 11.75 -19.23 18.15
N PHE A 463 11.81 -19.08 19.47
CA PHE A 463 10.99 -18.12 20.22
C PHE A 463 11.39 -16.69 19.87
N HIS A 464 12.69 -16.37 19.95
CA HIS A 464 13.18 -15.03 19.66
C HIS A 464 13.00 -14.64 18.18
N CYS A 465 13.23 -15.57 17.25
CA CYS A 465 12.97 -15.36 15.83
C CYS A 465 11.48 -15.11 15.55
N SER A 466 10.59 -15.90 16.16
CA SER A 466 9.14 -15.72 16.02
C SER A 466 8.68 -14.39 16.60
N LEU A 467 9.17 -14.02 17.79
CA LEU A 467 8.80 -12.76 18.44
C LEU A 467 9.26 -11.56 17.61
N MET A 468 10.50 -11.57 17.11
CA MET A 468 11.02 -10.54 16.22
C MET A 468 10.24 -10.46 14.91
N ALA A 469 9.92 -11.60 14.30
CA ALA A 469 9.09 -11.65 13.08
C ALA A 469 7.71 -11.02 13.32
N CYS A 470 7.09 -11.29 14.47
CA CYS A 470 5.81 -10.71 14.85
C CYS A 470 5.91 -9.18 15.08
N CYS A 471 6.99 -8.71 15.71
CA CYS A 471 7.28 -7.27 15.84
C CYS A 471 7.39 -6.60 14.46
N LEU A 472 8.15 -7.20 13.54
CA LEU A 472 8.32 -6.69 12.17
C LEU A 472 7.01 -6.71 11.39
N GLU A 473 6.20 -7.76 11.51
CA GLU A 473 4.89 -7.84 10.87
C GLU A 473 3.98 -6.69 11.30
N VAL A 474 3.92 -6.39 12.59
CA VAL A 474 3.14 -5.24 13.10
C VAL A 474 3.67 -3.92 12.55
N VAL A 475 5.00 -3.75 12.49
CA VAL A 475 5.61 -2.55 11.90
C VAL A 475 5.25 -2.44 10.41
N LEU A 476 5.45 -3.49 9.62
CA LEU A 476 5.16 -3.51 8.18
C LEU A 476 3.68 -3.25 7.89
N PHE A 477 2.78 -3.87 8.67
CA PHE A 477 1.34 -3.63 8.60
C PHE A 477 0.98 -2.17 8.92
N SER A 478 1.60 -1.58 9.94
CA SER A 478 1.32 -0.18 10.35
C SER A 478 1.61 0.81 9.22
N TYR A 479 2.58 0.50 8.37
CA TYR A 479 2.95 1.30 7.20
C TYR A 479 2.27 0.87 5.89
N SER A 480 1.30 -0.05 5.95
CA SER A 480 0.62 -0.58 4.76
C SER A 480 1.60 -1.12 3.71
N SER A 481 2.67 -1.78 4.16
CA SER A 481 3.76 -2.25 3.30
C SER A 481 3.30 -3.24 2.24
N GLN A 482 4.01 -3.29 1.12
CA GLN A 482 3.85 -4.32 0.09
C GLN A 482 4.34 -5.70 0.54
N ARG A 483 5.22 -5.74 1.53
CA ARG A 483 5.79 -6.97 2.09
C ARG A 483 4.79 -7.57 3.08
N THR A 484 3.71 -8.12 2.55
CA THR A 484 2.64 -8.74 3.34
C THR A 484 3.05 -10.13 3.81
N PHE A 485 2.51 -10.58 4.94
CA PHE A 485 2.61 -11.97 5.37
C PHE A 485 2.31 -12.93 4.21
N PRO A 486 3.15 -13.96 3.96
CA PRO A 486 4.14 -14.58 4.84
C PRO A 486 5.57 -14.04 4.65
N TRP A 487 5.76 -12.92 3.95
CA TRP A 487 7.10 -12.45 3.54
C TRP A 487 8.12 -12.47 4.68
N ILE A 488 7.75 -11.98 5.87
CA ILE A 488 8.67 -11.89 7.00
C ILE A 488 9.13 -13.26 7.51
N ILE A 489 8.24 -14.25 7.55
CA ILE A 489 8.59 -15.59 8.00
C ILE A 489 9.38 -16.35 6.94
N SER A 490 9.16 -16.06 5.65
CA SER A 490 9.95 -16.61 4.56
C SER A 490 11.41 -16.16 4.62
N ILE A 491 11.68 -14.86 4.83
CA ILE A 491 13.07 -14.35 4.87
C ILE A 491 13.85 -14.87 6.09
N PHE A 492 13.16 -15.10 7.21
CA PHE A 492 13.77 -15.68 8.41
C PHE A 492 13.78 -17.21 8.39
N LYS A 493 13.26 -17.83 7.31
CA LYS A 493 13.12 -19.29 7.18
C LYS A 493 12.41 -19.90 8.38
N LEU A 494 11.38 -19.19 8.86
CA LEU A 494 10.64 -19.53 10.06
C LEU A 494 9.42 -20.39 9.70
N PRO A 495 9.32 -21.63 10.20
CA PRO A 495 8.19 -22.49 9.90
C PRO A 495 6.87 -21.89 10.44
N PRO A 496 5.81 -21.78 9.61
CA PRO A 496 4.51 -21.26 10.05
C PRO A 496 3.97 -21.95 11.32
N PHE A 497 4.15 -23.27 11.40
CA PHE A 497 3.75 -24.11 12.53
C PHE A 497 4.37 -23.70 13.88
N TYR A 498 5.56 -23.09 13.88
CA TYR A 498 6.16 -22.55 15.11
C TYR A 498 5.82 -21.08 15.32
N PHE A 499 5.74 -20.30 14.24
CA PHE A 499 5.44 -18.88 14.30
C PHE A 499 4.09 -18.58 14.96
N PHE A 500 3.00 -19.25 14.56
CA PHE A 500 1.66 -18.86 15.01
C PHE A 500 1.49 -18.86 16.54
N LYS A 501 2.25 -19.71 17.25
CA LYS A 501 2.24 -19.79 18.72
C LYS A 501 2.64 -18.49 19.41
N VAL A 502 3.45 -17.65 18.75
CA VAL A 502 3.88 -16.37 19.31
C VAL A 502 2.79 -15.29 19.20
N ILE A 503 1.80 -15.46 18.31
CA ILE A 503 0.80 -14.44 18.02
C ILE A 503 -0.05 -14.17 19.26
N GLU A 504 -0.58 -15.21 19.90
CA GLU A 504 -1.37 -15.07 21.13
C GLU A 504 -0.53 -14.45 22.25
N VAL A 505 0.72 -14.92 22.42
CA VAL A 505 1.66 -14.41 23.43
C VAL A 505 1.91 -12.91 23.21
N PHE A 506 2.11 -12.50 21.96
CA PHE A 506 2.35 -11.11 21.59
C PHE A 506 1.12 -10.24 21.88
N ILE A 507 -0.07 -10.66 21.45
CA ILE A 507 -1.33 -9.92 21.66
C ILE A 507 -1.59 -9.73 23.17
N ARG A 508 -1.37 -10.78 23.97
CA ARG A 508 -1.57 -10.72 25.43
C ARG A 508 -0.51 -9.90 26.17
N SER A 509 0.68 -9.77 25.59
CA SER A 509 1.80 -9.04 26.21
C SER A 509 1.83 -7.57 25.84
N GLU A 510 1.08 -7.13 24.82
CA GLU A 510 1.04 -5.74 24.38
C GLU A 510 -0.40 -5.21 24.27
N GLU A 511 -0.92 -4.69 25.39
CA GLU A 511 -2.28 -4.15 25.48
C GLU A 511 -2.50 -2.87 24.65
N ARG A 512 -1.42 -2.21 24.19
CA ARG A 512 -1.51 -0.99 23.39
C ARG A 512 -1.73 -1.26 21.91
N LEU A 513 -1.77 -2.51 21.45
CA LEU A 513 -2.14 -2.79 20.05
C LEU A 513 -3.48 -2.15 19.67
N SER A 514 -3.56 -1.63 18.46
CA SER A 514 -4.83 -1.16 17.92
C SER A 514 -5.72 -2.35 17.57
N ARG A 515 -7.04 -2.12 17.49
CA ARG A 515 -7.98 -3.16 17.08
C ARG A 515 -7.64 -3.75 15.70
N ASP A 516 -7.18 -2.92 14.77
CA ASP A 516 -6.84 -3.37 13.42
C ASP A 516 -5.52 -4.15 13.39
N MET A 517 -4.55 -3.81 14.24
CA MET A 517 -3.34 -4.62 14.43
C MET A 517 -3.68 -6.01 15.00
N VAL A 518 -4.56 -6.08 16.00
CA VAL A 518 -5.01 -7.38 16.57
C VAL A 518 -5.75 -8.21 15.53
N LYS A 519 -6.66 -7.59 14.75
CA LYS A 519 -7.35 -8.29 13.66
C LYS A 519 -6.38 -8.82 12.60
N HIS A 520 -5.38 -8.02 12.23
CA HIS A 520 -4.36 -8.44 11.27
C HIS A 520 -3.60 -9.67 11.77
N LEU A 521 -3.15 -9.65 13.02
CA LEU A 521 -2.46 -10.78 13.64
C LEU A 521 -3.36 -12.04 13.73
N ASN A 522 -4.63 -11.89 14.11
CA ASN A 522 -5.57 -13.01 14.12
C ASN A 522 -5.83 -13.55 12.70
N ALA A 523 -5.91 -12.69 11.68
CA ALA A 523 -6.08 -13.13 10.30
C ALA A 523 -4.83 -13.89 9.79
N ILE A 524 -3.64 -13.52 10.24
CA ILE A 524 -2.41 -14.27 9.98
C ILE A 524 -2.44 -15.63 10.68
N GLU A 525 -2.86 -15.68 11.93
CA GLU A 525 -3.04 -16.93 12.67
C GLU A 525 -4.02 -17.87 11.94
N GLU A 526 -5.17 -17.35 11.51
CA GLU A 526 -6.15 -18.08 10.70
C GLU A 526 -5.53 -18.62 9.40
N GLN A 527 -4.80 -17.79 8.64
CA GLN A 527 -4.09 -18.24 7.42
C GLN A 527 -3.10 -19.38 7.69
N VAL A 528 -2.39 -19.33 8.82
CA VAL A 528 -1.47 -20.40 9.20
C VAL A 528 -2.23 -21.68 9.54
N LEU A 529 -3.29 -21.57 10.34
CA LEU A 529 -4.09 -22.71 10.79
C LEU A 529 -4.93 -23.35 9.69
N GLU A 530 -5.37 -22.60 8.67
CA GLU A 530 -6.21 -23.12 7.59
C GLU A 530 -5.41 -23.75 6.45
N SER A 531 -4.15 -23.32 6.23
CA SER A 531 -3.37 -23.78 5.06
C SER A 531 -1.87 -23.91 5.30
N ARG A 532 -1.18 -22.88 5.82
CA ARG A 532 0.30 -22.84 5.75
C ARG A 532 0.99 -23.85 6.67
N ALA A 533 0.40 -24.14 7.83
CA ALA A 533 0.92 -25.19 8.73
C ALA A 533 0.74 -26.60 8.15
N TRP A 534 -0.04 -26.76 7.08
CA TRP A 534 -0.35 -28.04 6.44
C TRP A 534 0.42 -28.26 5.13
N ALA A 535 1.31 -27.34 4.74
CA ALA A 535 2.19 -27.51 3.59
C ALA A 535 3.01 -28.81 3.73
N SER A 536 3.35 -29.45 2.62
CA SER A 536 4.03 -30.76 2.63
C SER A 536 5.41 -30.74 3.29
N ASP A 537 6.05 -29.58 3.35
CA ASP A 537 7.35 -29.33 4.00
C ASP A 537 7.22 -28.79 5.44
N SER A 538 6.01 -28.78 6.00
CA SER A 538 5.74 -28.23 7.34
C SER A 538 6.34 -29.07 8.48
N ALA A 539 6.85 -28.39 9.50
CA ALA A 539 7.30 -28.99 10.76
C ALA A 539 6.18 -29.70 11.54
N LEU A 540 4.91 -29.47 11.18
CA LEU A 540 3.77 -30.22 11.71
C LEU A 540 3.92 -31.73 11.48
N TRP A 541 4.38 -32.14 10.29
CA TRP A 541 4.48 -33.55 9.93
C TRP A 541 5.53 -34.26 10.77
N SER A 542 6.70 -33.64 10.97
CA SER A 542 7.72 -34.16 11.88
C SER A 542 7.25 -34.23 13.33
N ALA A 543 6.44 -33.26 13.79
CA ALA A 543 5.86 -33.30 15.13
C ALA A 543 4.83 -34.43 15.29
N LEU A 544 4.03 -34.70 14.25
CA LEU A 544 3.10 -35.83 14.23
C LEU A 544 3.82 -37.17 14.19
N GLU A 545 4.87 -37.30 13.40
CA GLU A 545 5.72 -38.50 13.35
C GLU A 545 6.36 -38.78 14.72
N ALA A 546 6.92 -37.76 15.36
CA ALA A 546 7.48 -37.87 16.72
C ALA A 546 6.41 -38.25 17.77
N ALA A 547 5.15 -37.89 17.53
CA ALA A 547 4.00 -38.29 18.34
C ALA A 547 3.42 -39.67 17.97
N GLY A 548 4.09 -40.44 17.11
CA GLY A 548 3.67 -41.77 16.68
C GLY A 548 2.57 -41.77 15.62
N GLY A 549 2.46 -40.70 14.82
CA GLY A 549 1.49 -40.56 13.73
C GLY A 549 0.04 -40.37 14.19
N LYS A 550 -0.20 -40.18 15.49
CA LYS A 550 -1.55 -40.00 16.04
C LYS A 550 -1.94 -38.53 16.02
N VAL A 551 -2.99 -38.21 15.28
CA VAL A 551 -3.60 -36.88 15.26
C VAL A 551 -4.48 -36.71 16.50
N PRO A 552 -4.27 -35.68 17.33
CA PRO A 552 -5.10 -35.43 18.52
C PRO A 552 -6.56 -35.17 18.14
N THR A 553 -7.49 -35.76 18.89
CA THR A 553 -8.93 -35.52 18.74
C THR A 553 -9.34 -34.21 19.42
N VAL A 554 -10.51 -33.67 19.05
CA VAL A 554 -11.06 -32.44 19.66
C VAL A 554 -11.24 -32.60 21.18
N GLU A 555 -11.64 -33.78 21.64
CA GLU A 555 -11.87 -34.07 23.06
C GLU A 555 -10.56 -34.04 23.88
N GLU A 556 -9.48 -34.62 23.34
CA GLU A 556 -8.15 -34.64 23.98
C GLU A 556 -7.55 -33.24 24.14
N VAL A 557 -7.83 -32.35 23.18
CA VAL A 557 -7.35 -30.96 23.22
C VAL A 557 -8.24 -30.07 24.09
N SER A 558 -9.57 -30.25 24.02
CA SER A 558 -10.54 -29.43 24.77
C SER A 558 -10.55 -29.73 26.28
N SER A 559 -10.31 -30.98 26.67
CA SER A 559 -10.18 -31.38 28.09
C SER A 559 -8.96 -30.73 28.77
N LYS A 560 -7.87 -30.48 28.03
CA LYS A 560 -6.70 -29.75 28.53
C LYS A 560 -6.92 -28.23 28.60
N LEU A 561 -7.63 -27.66 27.63
CA LEU A 561 -8.00 -26.24 27.61
C LEU A 561 -8.96 -25.85 28.74
N SER A 562 -9.94 -26.71 29.04
CA SER A 562 -10.86 -26.50 30.17
C SER A 562 -10.19 -26.64 31.54
N PHE A 563 -9.09 -27.40 31.66
CA PHE A 563 -8.28 -27.44 32.88
C PHE A 563 -7.44 -26.17 33.08
N LEU A 564 -6.89 -25.60 32.00
CA LEU A 564 -6.13 -24.33 32.02
C LEU A 564 -7.02 -23.09 32.24
N LEU A 565 -8.26 -23.11 31.76
CA LEU A 565 -9.25 -22.03 31.99
C LEU A 565 -9.90 -22.10 33.39
N ARG A 566 -9.83 -23.24 34.09
CA ARG A 566 -10.29 -23.39 35.48
C ARG A 566 -9.20 -23.07 36.52
N THR A 567 -7.97 -22.84 36.08
CA THR A 567 -6.80 -22.60 36.95
C THR A 567 -6.16 -21.22 36.76
N ASN A 568 -6.74 -20.36 35.92
CA ASN A 568 -6.61 -18.90 35.97
C ASN A 568 -7.89 -18.30 36.58
#